data_AF-A0A090Y3H6-F1
#
_entry.id   AF-A0A090Y3H6-F1
#
_cell.length_a   1.000
_cell.length_b   1.000
_cell.length_c   1.000
_cell.angle_alpha   90.00
_cell.angle_beta   90.00
_cell.angle_gamma   90.00
#
_symmetry.space_group_name_H-M   'P 1'
#
loop_
_entity.id
_entity.type
_entity.pdbx_description
1 polymer ?
#
loop_
_entity_poly.entity_id
_entity_poly.type
_entity_poly.pdbx_seq_one_letter_code
_entity_poly.pdbx_strand_id
1 'polypeptide(L)'
;MQQMMLDIPTYGPWLVTNKGDRSCRLLADRHYSRQHVGASMFTRPGRNLVLRTSAGDSVWVTWSGIRDDGLRAWECTIFRNESPYLSSDMIRAAVTATIAEWGQPPPDSIITYVDQSKVRSSNPGFCFLSAGFKAAKIPISPPA
;
A
#
# COMPACT_ATOMS: atom_id res chain seq x y z
N MET A 1 18.27 -8.23 -37.46
CA MET A 1 17.68 -7.08 -36.74
C MET A 1 17.11 -7.61 -35.43
N GLN A 2 17.45 -6.99 -34.31
CA GLN A 2 17.03 -7.44 -32.99
C GLN A 2 15.91 -6.53 -32.50
N GLN A 3 14.75 -7.11 -32.21
CA GLN A 3 13.60 -6.41 -31.66
C GLN A 3 13.74 -6.39 -30.13
N MET A 4 13.71 -5.20 -29.53
CA MET A 4 13.66 -5.05 -28.08
C MET A 4 12.21 -4.86 -27.65
N MET A 5 11.72 -5.73 -26.76
CA MET A 5 10.42 -5.59 -26.11
C MET A 5 10.64 -5.22 -24.64
N LEU A 6 10.02 -4.13 -24.21
CA LEU A 6 9.86 -3.84 -22.79
C LEU A 6 8.56 -4.50 -22.34
N ASP A 7 8.65 -5.67 -21.72
CA ASP A 7 7.50 -6.39 -21.16
C ASP A 7 7.48 -6.25 -19.63
N ILE A 8 7.35 -5.02 -19.17
CA ILE A 8 7.22 -4.72 -17.74
C ILE A 8 5.97 -3.84 -17.56
N PRO A 9 4.93 -4.33 -16.88
CA PRO A 9 3.81 -3.49 -16.46
C PRO A 9 4.36 -2.37 -15.59
N THR A 10 4.39 -1.16 -16.14
CA THR A 10 4.82 0.06 -15.46
C THR A 10 3.58 0.88 -15.15
N TYR A 11 3.25 1.00 -13.87
CA TYR A 11 2.07 1.73 -13.43
C TYR A 11 2.47 3.15 -13.00
N GLY A 12 3.01 3.91 -13.94
CA GLY A 12 3.69 5.16 -13.66
C GLY A 12 4.96 4.92 -12.84
N PRO A 13 5.07 5.46 -11.60
CA PRO A 13 6.27 5.28 -10.77
C PRO A 13 6.39 3.87 -10.18
N TRP A 14 5.36 3.03 -10.30
CA TRP A 14 5.27 1.75 -9.61
C TRP A 14 5.69 0.56 -10.47
N LEU A 15 6.52 -0.29 -9.88
CA LEU A 15 6.91 -1.61 -10.35
C LEU A 15 6.36 -2.66 -9.40
N VAL A 16 5.79 -3.73 -9.96
CA VAL A 16 5.39 -4.90 -9.17
C VAL A 16 6.63 -5.63 -8.66
N THR A 17 6.62 -5.98 -7.38
CA THR A 17 7.65 -6.80 -6.74
C THR A 17 7.02 -7.81 -5.78
N ASN A 18 7.83 -8.47 -4.96
CA ASN A 18 7.39 -9.49 -4.02
C ASN A 18 7.60 -9.08 -2.55
N LYS A 19 6.95 -9.81 -1.66
CA LYS A 19 6.97 -9.60 -0.19
C LYS A 19 8.33 -9.85 0.50
N GLY A 20 9.35 -10.28 -0.24
CA GLY A 20 10.73 -10.43 0.23
C GLY A 20 11.69 -9.36 -0.29
N ASP A 21 11.21 -8.41 -1.09
CA ASP A 21 12.04 -7.34 -1.68
C ASP A 21 12.82 -6.58 -0.61
N ARG A 22 14.15 -6.48 -0.79
CA ARG A 22 15.04 -5.87 0.21
C ARG A 22 14.73 -4.39 0.45
N SER A 23 14.47 -3.63 -0.61
CA SER A 23 14.20 -2.19 -0.49
C SER A 23 12.89 -1.94 0.25
N CYS A 24 11.84 -2.68 -0.11
CA CYS A 24 10.55 -2.61 0.56
C CYS A 24 10.61 -3.05 2.02
N ARG A 25 11.39 -4.09 2.34
CA ARG A 25 11.58 -4.54 3.73
C ARG A 25 12.18 -3.45 4.60
N LEU A 26 13.21 -2.77 4.11
CA LEU A 26 13.86 -1.69 4.85
C LEU A 26 12.88 -0.52 5.07
N LEU A 27 12.08 -0.16 4.08
CA LEU A 27 11.01 0.84 4.22
C LEU A 27 9.96 0.39 5.24
N ALA A 28 9.52 -0.87 5.17
CA ALA A 28 8.55 -1.45 6.09
C ALA A 28 9.08 -1.53 7.52
N ASP A 29 10.38 -1.79 7.73
CA ASP A 29 11.03 -1.76 9.04
C ASP A 29 10.93 -0.39 9.73
N ARG A 30 10.71 0.68 8.96
CA ARG A 30 10.49 2.06 9.45
C ARG A 30 9.01 2.46 9.49
N HIS A 31 8.08 1.55 9.19
CA HIS A 31 6.65 1.82 9.21
C HIS A 31 6.03 1.42 10.56
N TYR A 32 5.13 2.24 11.09
CA TYR A 32 4.58 2.04 12.45
C TYR A 32 3.76 0.75 12.61
N SER A 33 3.24 0.18 11.52
CA SER A 33 2.51 -1.09 11.55
C SER A 33 3.41 -2.33 11.61
N ARG A 34 4.74 -2.16 11.57
CA ARG A 34 5.67 -3.29 11.56
C ARG A 34 5.76 -3.96 12.93
N GLN A 35 5.44 -5.26 12.97
CA GLN A 35 5.51 -6.06 14.20
C GLN A 35 6.92 -6.60 14.49
N HIS A 36 7.62 -7.09 13.46
CA HIS A 36 8.95 -7.71 13.61
C HIS A 36 9.95 -7.09 12.63
N VAL A 37 10.77 -6.17 13.12
CA VAL A 37 11.86 -5.52 12.36
C VAL A 37 12.88 -6.57 11.91
N GLY A 38 13.33 -6.48 10.65
CA GLY A 38 14.35 -7.38 10.10
C GLY A 38 13.83 -8.74 9.59
N ALA A 39 12.53 -9.03 9.77
CA ALA A 39 11.93 -10.24 9.21
C ALA A 39 12.06 -10.28 7.67
N SER A 40 12.22 -11.49 7.13
CA SER A 40 12.46 -11.77 5.70
C SER A 40 11.24 -11.49 4.81
N MET A 41 10.05 -11.39 5.40
CA MET A 41 8.82 -10.96 4.75
C MET A 41 8.14 -9.90 5.61
N PHE A 42 7.41 -8.99 4.96
CA PHE A 42 6.83 -7.81 5.61
C PHE A 42 5.32 -7.66 5.39
N THR A 43 4.68 -8.64 4.76
CA THR A 43 3.24 -8.64 4.47
C THR A 43 2.51 -9.70 5.29
N ARG A 44 1.21 -9.48 5.53
CA ARG A 44 0.34 -10.46 6.19
C ARG A 44 0.11 -11.69 5.27
N PRO A 45 -0.24 -12.87 5.83
CA PRO A 45 -0.72 -14.00 5.04
C PRO A 45 -1.96 -13.63 4.21
N GLY A 46 -2.06 -14.14 2.99
CA GLY A 46 -3.13 -13.80 2.03
C GLY A 46 -2.60 -13.34 0.67
N ARG A 47 -3.48 -12.79 -0.17
CA ARG A 47 -3.11 -12.24 -1.47
C ARG A 47 -2.53 -10.84 -1.28
N ASN A 48 -1.33 -10.62 -1.80
CA ASN A 48 -0.60 -9.36 -1.66
C ASN A 48 -0.16 -8.85 -3.04
N LEU A 49 -0.33 -7.55 -3.28
CA LEU A 49 0.30 -6.82 -4.37
C LEU A 49 1.27 -5.85 -3.74
N VAL A 50 2.55 -6.02 -4.05
CA VAL A 50 3.62 -5.17 -3.55
C VAL A 50 4.12 -4.32 -4.70
N LEU A 51 4.07 -3.01 -4.52
CA LEU A 51 4.58 -2.04 -5.48
C LEU A 51 5.76 -1.31 -4.87
N ARG A 52 6.77 -1.05 -5.70
CA ARG A 52 7.92 -0.22 -5.34
C ARG A 52 8.29 0.75 -6.45
N THR A 53 8.94 1.85 -6.11
CA THR A 53 9.61 2.68 -7.11
C THR A 53 10.87 2.01 -7.63
N SER A 54 11.32 2.43 -8.81
CA SER A 54 12.60 1.99 -9.39
C SER A 54 13.78 2.25 -8.45
N ALA A 55 13.79 3.41 -7.78
CA ALA A 55 14.78 3.81 -6.79
C ALA A 55 14.69 3.04 -5.45
N GLY A 56 13.58 2.34 -5.18
CA GLY A 56 13.38 1.61 -3.93
C GLY A 56 13.16 2.50 -2.70
N ASP A 57 12.68 3.73 -2.92
CA ASP A 57 12.42 4.76 -1.89
C ASP A 57 10.92 4.90 -1.55
N SER A 58 10.04 4.17 -2.23
CA SER A 58 8.62 4.11 -1.92
C SER A 58 8.09 2.69 -1.99
N VAL A 59 7.13 2.37 -1.12
CA VAL A 59 6.44 1.09 -1.08
C VAL A 59 4.95 1.28 -0.88
N TRP A 60 4.17 0.48 -1.60
CA TRP A 60 2.73 0.32 -1.41
C TRP A 60 2.39 -1.16 -1.35
N VAL A 61 1.52 -1.55 -0.42
CA VAL A 61 1.05 -2.95 -0.28
C VAL A 61 -0.47 -2.98 -0.24
N THR A 62 -1.07 -3.58 -1.26
CA THR A 62 -2.49 -3.98 -1.24
C THR A 62 -2.60 -5.42 -0.75
N TRP A 63 -3.52 -5.68 0.17
CA TRP A 63 -3.82 -7.00 0.72
C TRP A 63 -5.29 -7.37 0.53
N SER A 64 -5.55 -8.66 0.31
CA SER A 64 -6.88 -9.27 0.29
C SER A 64 -6.85 -10.62 1.00
N GLY A 65 -7.84 -10.86 1.87
CA GLY A 65 -7.97 -12.07 2.67
C GLY A 65 -9.22 -12.05 3.56
N ILE A 66 -9.28 -12.97 4.52
CA ILE A 66 -10.39 -13.06 5.48
C ILE A 66 -10.25 -11.92 6.50
N ARG A 67 -11.34 -11.16 6.68
CA ARG A 67 -11.42 -10.03 7.60
C ARG A 67 -12.43 -10.32 8.70
N ASP A 68 -12.16 -9.81 9.89
CA ASP A 68 -13.02 -9.85 11.08
C ASP A 68 -13.95 -8.64 11.19
N ASP A 69 -13.65 -7.54 10.49
CA ASP A 69 -14.46 -6.33 10.42
C ASP A 69 -15.70 -6.43 9.50
N GLY A 70 -15.89 -7.58 8.85
CA GLY A 70 -17.02 -7.84 7.96
C GLY A 70 -16.99 -7.08 6.62
N LEU A 71 -15.97 -6.26 6.36
CA LEU A 71 -15.85 -5.52 5.11
C LEU A 71 -15.43 -6.46 3.97
N ARG A 72 -15.95 -6.21 2.78
CA ARG A 72 -15.49 -6.78 1.51
C ARG A 72 -14.67 -5.71 0.81
N ALA A 73 -13.42 -5.55 1.21
CA ALA A 73 -12.50 -4.54 0.71
C ALA A 73 -11.10 -5.11 0.46
N TRP A 74 -10.32 -4.41 -0.38
CA TRP A 74 -8.87 -4.53 -0.38
C TRP A 74 -8.26 -3.53 0.59
N GLU A 75 -7.21 -3.91 1.32
CA GLU A 75 -6.57 -3.04 2.30
C GLU A 75 -5.20 -2.57 1.82
N CYS A 76 -4.97 -1.26 1.82
CA CYS A 76 -3.61 -0.72 1.86
C CYS A 76 -3.05 -0.92 3.28
N THR A 77 -2.19 -1.93 3.43
CA THR A 77 -1.61 -2.31 4.73
C THR A 77 -0.34 -1.54 5.06
N ILE A 78 0.40 -1.13 4.04
CA ILE A 78 1.63 -0.32 4.16
C ILE A 78 1.66 0.66 2.99
N PHE A 79 1.84 1.94 3.31
CA PHE A 79 2.28 2.95 2.37
C PHE A 79 3.38 3.78 3.02
N ARG A 80 4.53 3.85 2.35
CA ARG A 80 5.63 4.72 2.76
C ARG A 80 6.27 5.33 1.53
N ASN A 81 6.41 6.64 1.54
CA ASN A 81 7.02 7.42 0.48
C ASN A 81 8.18 8.23 1.06
N GLU A 82 9.42 7.88 0.70
CA GLU A 82 10.64 8.66 0.95
C GLU A 82 11.17 9.32 -0.33
N SER A 83 10.42 9.23 -1.43
CA SER A 83 10.75 9.85 -2.72
C SER A 83 10.34 11.33 -2.75
N PRO A 84 10.78 12.11 -3.77
CA PRO A 84 10.36 13.50 -3.92
C PRO A 84 8.93 13.66 -4.48
N TYR A 85 8.25 12.58 -4.86
CA TYR A 85 6.91 12.64 -5.43
C TYR A 85 5.85 12.95 -4.37
N LEU A 86 4.79 13.66 -4.78
CA LEU A 86 3.67 13.95 -3.90
C LEU A 86 2.96 12.66 -3.49
N SER A 87 2.84 12.43 -2.18
CA SER A 87 2.24 11.19 -1.64
C SER A 87 0.82 10.93 -2.12
N SER A 88 -0.01 11.95 -2.33
CA SER A 88 -1.37 11.76 -2.86
C SER A 88 -1.36 11.24 -4.30
N ASP A 89 -0.40 11.68 -5.12
CA ASP A 89 -0.29 11.24 -6.51
C ASP A 89 0.23 9.80 -6.57
N MET A 90 1.18 9.47 -5.69
CA MET A 90 1.67 8.10 -5.50
C MET A 90 0.54 7.15 -5.09
N ILE A 91 -0.34 7.57 -4.18
CA ILE A 91 -1.52 6.79 -3.76
C ILE A 91 -2.48 6.57 -4.94
N ARG A 92 -2.81 7.61 -5.71
CA ARG A 92 -3.70 7.46 -6.88
C ARG A 92 -3.11 6.49 -7.91
N ALA A 93 -1.82 6.63 -8.22
CA ALA A 93 -1.12 5.74 -9.13
C ALA A 93 -1.09 4.28 -8.61
N ALA A 94 -0.94 4.07 -7.30
CA ALA A 94 -0.97 2.73 -6.70
C ALA A 94 -2.37 2.09 -6.74
N VAL A 95 -3.42 2.89 -6.56
CA VAL A 95 -4.81 2.45 -6.74
C VAL A 95 -5.06 2.04 -8.19
N THR A 96 -4.61 2.86 -9.16
CA THR A 96 -4.69 2.50 -10.60
C THR A 96 -3.94 1.22 -10.91
N ALA A 97 -2.73 1.06 -10.39
CA ALA A 97 -1.93 -0.17 -10.52
C ALA A 97 -2.68 -1.39 -9.96
N THR A 98 -3.29 -1.24 -8.77
CA THR A 98 -4.06 -2.31 -8.14
C THR A 98 -5.26 -2.71 -8.99
N ILE A 99 -6.00 -1.75 -9.53
CA ILE A 99 -7.16 -2.03 -10.40
C ILE A 99 -6.71 -2.70 -11.71
N ALA A 100 -5.58 -2.29 -12.28
CA ALA A 100 -5.03 -2.91 -13.48
C ALA A 100 -4.62 -4.37 -13.23
N GLU A 101 -3.98 -4.66 -12.10
CA GLU A 101 -3.52 -6.01 -11.72
C GLU A 101 -4.65 -6.93 -11.25
N TRP A 102 -5.62 -6.40 -10.51
CA TRP A 102 -6.61 -7.21 -9.79
C TRP A 102 -8.04 -7.07 -10.33
N GLY A 103 -8.28 -6.15 -11.26
CA GLY A 103 -9.59 -5.86 -11.82
C GLY A 103 -10.42 -4.90 -10.95
N GLN A 104 -11.74 -5.04 -11.04
CA GLN A 104 -12.67 -4.18 -10.28
C GLN A 104 -12.54 -4.47 -8.77
N PRO A 105 -12.49 -3.42 -7.93
CA PRO A 105 -12.43 -3.61 -6.49
C PRO A 105 -13.76 -4.21 -5.96
N PRO A 106 -13.71 -4.89 -4.80
CA PRO A 106 -14.89 -5.33 -4.07
C PRO A 106 -15.88 -4.20 -3.72
N PRO A 107 -17.11 -4.52 -3.23
CA PRO A 107 -18.13 -3.52 -2.93
C PRO A 107 -17.69 -2.41 -1.95
N ASP A 108 -16.88 -2.74 -0.94
CA ASP A 108 -16.38 -1.76 0.03
C ASP A 108 -15.04 -1.11 -0.41
N SER A 109 -14.70 -1.26 -1.70
CA SER A 109 -13.58 -0.61 -2.39
C SER A 109 -12.19 -0.94 -1.79
N ILE A 110 -11.27 0.02 -1.87
CA ILE A 110 -9.93 -0.03 -1.28
C ILE A 110 -9.93 0.84 -0.03
N ILE A 111 -9.54 0.25 1.10
CA ILE A 111 -9.52 0.91 2.42
C ILE A 111 -8.10 1.00 2.96
N THR A 112 -7.92 1.81 4.00
CA THR A 112 -6.68 1.85 4.79
C THR A 112 -7.02 2.24 6.24
N TYR A 113 -6.14 1.87 7.16
CA TYR A 113 -6.24 2.25 8.57
C TYR A 113 -5.07 3.18 8.93
N VAL A 114 -5.41 4.36 9.43
CA VAL A 114 -4.42 5.35 9.90
C VAL A 114 -4.50 5.43 11.41
N ASP A 115 -3.46 4.95 12.08
CA ASP A 115 -3.32 5.10 13.53
C ASP A 115 -2.86 6.54 13.84
N GLN A 116 -3.80 7.37 14.27
CA GLN A 116 -3.55 8.78 14.58
C GLN A 116 -2.52 8.96 15.70
N SER A 117 -2.39 7.99 16.62
CA SER A 117 -1.44 8.06 17.73
C SER A 117 0.01 7.84 17.31
N LYS A 118 0.24 7.31 16.11
CA LYS A 118 1.57 6.95 15.58
C LYS A 118 2.06 7.91 14.49
N VAL A 119 1.27 8.91 14.13
CA VAL A 119 1.58 9.87 13.06
C VAL A 119 1.82 11.25 13.66
N ARG A 120 2.95 11.88 13.30
CA ARG A 120 3.32 13.22 13.79
C ARG A 120 2.51 14.38 13.16
N SER A 121 1.78 14.10 12.09
CA SER A 121 0.95 15.09 11.38
C SER A 121 -0.21 15.54 12.24
N SER A 122 -0.49 16.85 12.25
CA SER A 122 -1.71 17.41 12.83
C SER A 122 -2.98 17.00 12.05
N ASN A 123 -2.81 16.52 10.82
CA ASN A 123 -3.87 15.93 10.00
C ASN A 123 -3.44 14.51 9.55
N PRO A 124 -3.60 13.49 10.43
CA PRO A 124 -3.25 12.12 10.10
C PRO A 124 -4.01 11.62 8.86
N GLY A 125 -3.30 11.02 7.91
CA GLY A 125 -3.92 10.50 6.69
C GLY A 125 -4.31 11.55 5.65
N PHE A 126 -3.86 12.82 5.80
CA PHE A 126 -4.16 13.88 4.83
C PHE A 126 -3.79 13.52 3.37
N CYS A 127 -2.72 12.75 3.16
CA CYS A 127 -2.35 12.26 1.83
C CYS A 127 -3.43 11.35 1.21
N PHE A 128 -4.09 10.51 2.01
CA PHE A 128 -5.21 9.68 1.56
C PHE A 128 -6.45 10.53 1.27
N LEU A 129 -6.77 11.49 2.15
CA LEU A 129 -7.86 12.45 1.91
C LEU A 129 -7.64 13.22 0.60
N SER A 130 -6.43 13.72 0.39
CA SER A 130 -6.02 14.41 -0.84
C SER A 130 -6.07 13.49 -2.06
N ALA A 131 -5.82 12.19 -1.89
CA ALA A 131 -5.96 11.19 -2.94
C ALA A 131 -7.42 10.82 -3.26
N GLY A 132 -8.40 11.33 -2.49
CA GLY A 132 -9.84 11.09 -2.69
C GLY A 132 -10.45 10.06 -1.76
N PHE A 133 -9.70 9.53 -0.80
CA PHE A 133 -10.26 8.68 0.25
C PHE A 133 -11.17 9.51 1.15
N LYS A 134 -12.23 8.89 1.65
CA LYS A 134 -13.17 9.52 2.59
C LYS A 134 -13.02 8.85 3.95
N ALA A 135 -13.02 9.65 5.01
CA ALA A 135 -13.06 9.12 6.37
C ALA A 135 -14.39 8.38 6.58
N ALA A 136 -14.30 7.06 6.78
CA ALA A 136 -15.45 6.26 7.19
C ALA A 136 -15.57 6.29 8.70
N LYS A 137 -16.78 6.48 9.22
CA LYS A 137 -17.09 6.23 10.63
C LYS A 137 -17.19 4.72 10.82
N ILE A 138 -16.06 4.03 10.95
CA ILE A 138 -16.08 2.61 11.34
C ILE A 138 -16.10 2.57 12.88
N PRO A 139 -17.03 1.84 13.52
CA PRO A 139 -16.97 1.60 14.95
C PRO A 139 -15.68 0.81 15.23
N ILE A 140 -14.70 1.49 15.80
CA ILE A 140 -13.47 0.89 16.31
C ILE A 140 -13.85 -0.11 17.41
N SER A 141 -13.92 -1.40 17.06
CA SER A 141 -13.63 -2.44 18.03
C SER A 141 -12.12 -2.40 18.29
N PRO A 142 -11.67 -2.21 19.54
CA PRO A 142 -10.25 -2.20 19.84
C PRO A 142 -9.64 -3.58 19.52
N PRO A 143 -8.35 -3.66 19.16
CA PRO A 143 -7.68 -4.95 19.03
C PRO A 143 -7.70 -5.67 20.38
N ALA A 144 -8.04 -6.96 20.34
CA ALA A 144 -7.90 -7.89 21.46
C ALA A 144 -6.43 -8.06 21.88
#